data_AF-A0A6P2ALR0-F1
#
_entry.id   AF-A0A6P2ALR0-F1
#
_cell.length_a   1.000
_cell.length_b   1.000
_cell.length_c   1.000
_cell.angle_alpha   90.00
_cell.angle_beta   90.00
_cell.angle_gamma   90.00
#
_symmetry.space_group_name_H-M   'P 1'
#
loop_
_entity.id
_entity.type
_entity.pdbx_description
1 polymer ?
#
loop_
_entity_poly.entity_id
_entity_poly.type
_entity_poly.pdbx_seq_one_letter_code
_entity_poly.pdbx_strand_id
1 'polypeptide(L)'
;MLQFEVFDENGPASEWPLVNAHLVGRDDLPVTGRVRFKRGRILCDKRGGRPAGLCLQYDAGGMGQLMLQTCLLPERNEPYNLTVELARHRIKMFIAKSEEWQMFDLSAQHPAMKLWEEARQRFTAAMTCEDPTEADRIARQSLETAIDATERLALAHAQILLHRRFATKPASSASLGVRVWPGRNGAGLRAIVEKEFDVLALPMNWRELEVREGTYNWEPLDRWVQWAKQQGKPILAGPLIDFSARAVPEWIYVWQHDYDTCRDLVYDHIERVVHRYKGAVTFWNLGCGLNVRENFEFSVEQMIDLTRMASLLVRQSRK
;
A
#
# COMPACT_ATOMS: atom_id res chain seq x y z
N MET A 1 -1.16 -10.43 30.54
CA MET A 1 -0.97 -10.96 29.17
C MET A 1 -2.29 -10.87 28.44
N LEU A 2 -2.30 -10.49 27.17
CA LEU A 2 -3.52 -10.52 26.34
C LEU A 2 -3.73 -11.93 25.81
N GLN A 3 -4.98 -12.42 25.85
CA GLN A 3 -5.32 -13.77 25.46
C GLN A 3 -6.59 -13.74 24.62
N PHE A 4 -6.60 -14.47 23.50
CA PHE A 4 -7.77 -14.62 22.64
C PHE A 4 -8.09 -16.09 22.44
N GLU A 5 -9.33 -16.50 22.66
CA GLU A 5 -9.83 -17.80 22.23
C GLU A 5 -10.22 -17.71 20.75
N VAL A 6 -9.88 -18.77 20.02
CA VAL A 6 -10.18 -18.92 18.60
C VAL A 6 -10.90 -20.23 18.38
N PHE A 7 -11.87 -20.22 17.48
CA PHE A 7 -12.75 -21.34 17.21
C PHE A 7 -12.59 -21.78 15.75
N ASP A 8 -12.78 -23.07 15.47
CA ASP A 8 -13.01 -23.62 14.15
C ASP A 8 -14.50 -24.00 14.01
N GLU A 9 -14.89 -24.68 12.93
CA GLU A 9 -16.28 -25.11 12.71
C GLU A 9 -16.80 -26.10 13.78
N ASN A 10 -15.91 -26.74 14.53
CA ASN A 10 -16.23 -27.81 15.48
C ASN A 10 -15.98 -27.43 16.95
N GLY A 11 -15.53 -26.21 17.25
CA GLY A 11 -15.25 -25.74 18.61
C GLY A 11 -13.92 -25.01 18.73
N PRO A 12 -13.23 -25.06 19.87
CA PRO A 12 -11.92 -24.41 20.04
C PRO A 12 -10.89 -24.93 19.04
N ALA A 13 -10.23 -24.02 18.32
CA ALA A 13 -9.35 -24.40 17.22
C ALA A 13 -8.15 -25.23 17.72
N SER A 14 -7.82 -26.30 16.99
CA SER A 14 -6.63 -27.12 17.28
C SER A 14 -5.33 -26.48 16.77
N GLU A 15 -5.43 -25.73 15.66
CA GLU A 15 -4.36 -24.97 15.03
C GLU A 15 -4.90 -23.61 14.55
N TRP A 16 -4.04 -22.59 14.51
CA TRP A 16 -4.43 -21.28 13.98
C TRP A 16 -3.26 -20.61 13.25
N PRO A 17 -3.42 -20.20 11.99
CA PRO A 17 -2.37 -19.51 11.26
C PRO A 17 -2.15 -18.10 11.82
N LEU A 18 -0.91 -17.80 12.22
CA LEU A 18 -0.51 -16.47 12.70
C LEU A 18 0.20 -15.68 11.60
N VAL A 19 -0.47 -15.49 10.46
CA VAL A 19 0.12 -14.76 9.33
C VAL A 19 0.12 -13.26 9.62
N ASN A 20 1.32 -12.65 9.54
CA ASN A 20 1.56 -11.23 9.83
C ASN A 20 0.99 -10.76 11.19
N ALA A 21 0.86 -11.67 12.17
CA ALA A 21 0.27 -11.34 13.46
C ALA A 21 1.18 -10.42 14.28
N HIS A 22 0.69 -9.26 14.67
CA HIS A 22 1.42 -8.26 15.45
C HIS A 22 0.50 -7.46 16.38
N LEU A 23 1.09 -6.77 17.34
CA LEU A 23 0.35 -5.94 18.30
C LEU A 23 0.37 -4.48 17.86
N VAL A 24 -0.77 -3.82 18.03
CA VAL A 24 -0.96 -2.40 17.73
C VAL A 24 -1.35 -1.64 19.00
N GLY A 25 -0.82 -0.43 19.13
CA GLY A 25 -1.07 0.48 20.23
C GLY A 25 -1.97 1.63 19.79
N ARG A 26 -1.84 2.76 20.48
CA ARG A 26 -2.52 4.00 20.10
C ARG A 26 -2.07 4.42 18.69
N ASP A 27 -3.00 4.98 17.92
CA ASP A 27 -2.77 5.50 16.57
C ASP A 27 -2.19 4.43 15.61
N ASP A 28 -2.59 3.17 15.81
CA ASP A 28 -2.16 1.98 15.05
C ASP A 28 -0.62 1.76 15.03
N LEU A 29 0.09 2.34 16.00
CA LEU A 29 1.54 2.18 16.12
C LEU A 29 1.90 0.75 16.57
N PRO A 30 2.89 0.10 15.95
CA PRO A 30 3.29 -1.25 16.32
C PRO A 30 3.86 -1.30 17.74
N VAL A 31 3.44 -2.30 18.51
CA VAL A 31 3.90 -2.55 19.88
C VAL A 31 4.83 -3.74 19.88
N THR A 32 6.01 -3.59 20.47
CA THR A 32 6.95 -4.70 20.65
C THR A 32 6.35 -5.78 21.53
N GLY A 33 6.21 -6.98 20.96
CA GLY A 33 5.66 -8.13 21.64
C GLY A 33 5.88 -9.42 20.87
N ARG A 34 5.35 -10.51 21.42
CA ARG A 34 5.37 -11.84 20.82
C ARG A 34 3.95 -12.39 20.79
N VAL A 35 3.54 -12.85 19.62
CA VAL A 35 2.24 -13.51 19.40
C VAL A 35 2.49 -15.00 19.18
N ARG A 36 1.77 -15.85 19.91
CA ARG A 36 1.92 -17.32 19.85
C ARG A 36 0.56 -17.99 19.95
N PHE A 37 0.40 -19.12 19.28
CA PHE A 37 -0.80 -19.95 19.42
C PHE A 37 -0.49 -21.14 20.34
N LYS A 38 -1.41 -21.45 21.28
CA LYS A 38 -1.29 -22.57 22.19
C LYS A 38 -2.67 -23.00 22.69
N ARG A 39 -3.05 -24.26 22.43
CA ARG A 39 -4.29 -24.91 22.95
C ARG A 39 -5.56 -24.07 22.69
N GLY A 40 -5.84 -23.74 21.43
CA GLY A 40 -7.04 -22.96 21.05
C GLY A 40 -7.00 -21.49 21.44
N ARG A 41 -5.84 -20.98 21.83
CA ARG A 41 -5.68 -19.58 22.25
C ARG A 41 -4.49 -18.91 21.58
N ILE A 42 -4.68 -17.66 21.20
CA ILE A 42 -3.61 -16.74 20.83
C ILE A 42 -3.17 -16.00 22.09
N LEU A 43 -1.89 -16.14 22.42
CA LEU A 43 -1.22 -15.52 23.55
C LEU A 43 -0.37 -14.36 23.04
N CYS A 44 -0.60 -13.18 23.61
CA CYS A 44 0.04 -11.94 23.22
C CYS A 44 0.84 -11.39 24.41
N ASP A 45 2.15 -11.58 24.35
CA ASP A 45 3.10 -11.04 25.31
C ASP A 45 3.59 -9.68 24.84
N LYS A 46 3.47 -8.64 25.64
CA LYS A 46 3.94 -7.29 25.31
C LYS A 46 4.71 -6.66 26.44
N ARG A 47 5.60 -5.73 26.11
CA ARG A 47 6.31 -4.93 27.12
C ARG A 47 5.39 -3.81 27.62
N GLY A 48 5.17 -3.77 28.94
CA GLY A 48 4.37 -2.74 29.61
C GLY A 48 2.86 -3.03 29.63
N GLY A 49 2.16 -2.51 30.64
CA GLY A 49 0.74 -2.80 30.92
C GLY A 49 -0.29 -1.99 30.12
N ARG A 50 0.11 -1.24 29.08
CA ARG A 50 -0.83 -0.41 28.29
C ARG A 50 -1.77 -1.26 27.43
N PRO A 51 -3.05 -0.90 27.23
CA PRO A 51 -3.93 -1.61 26.30
C PRO A 51 -3.33 -1.74 24.91
N ALA A 52 -3.58 -2.87 24.25
CA ALA A 52 -3.11 -3.14 22.89
C ALA A 52 -4.18 -3.90 22.10
N GLY A 53 -4.17 -3.75 20.78
CA GLY A 53 -4.95 -4.55 19.84
C GLY A 53 -4.08 -5.64 19.23
N LEU A 54 -4.73 -6.73 18.80
CA LEU A 54 -4.10 -7.76 17.97
C LEU A 54 -4.51 -7.51 16.51
N CYS A 55 -3.53 -7.44 15.62
CA CYS A 55 -3.72 -7.38 14.17
C CYS A 55 -3.18 -8.65 13.54
N LEU A 56 -3.97 -9.31 12.69
CA LEU A 56 -3.59 -10.55 12.00
C LEU A 56 -4.37 -10.70 10.68
N GLN A 57 -3.88 -11.57 9.80
CA GLN A 57 -4.69 -12.05 8.68
C GLN A 57 -5.80 -12.97 9.19
N TYR A 58 -7.02 -12.72 8.75
CA TYR A 58 -8.22 -13.45 9.16
C TYR A 58 -9.08 -13.78 7.94
N ASP A 59 -9.70 -14.96 7.96
CA ASP A 59 -10.65 -15.39 6.93
C ASP A 59 -12.02 -14.75 7.17
N ALA A 60 -12.35 -13.72 6.38
CA ALA A 60 -13.63 -13.03 6.44
C ALA A 60 -14.65 -13.62 5.45
N GLY A 61 -14.60 -14.93 5.20
CA GLY A 61 -15.57 -15.66 4.41
C GLY A 61 -15.67 -15.12 2.98
N GLY A 62 -16.87 -14.68 2.57
CA GLY A 62 -17.10 -14.14 1.24
C GLY A 62 -16.27 -12.90 0.88
N MET A 63 -15.68 -12.22 1.87
CA MET A 63 -14.78 -11.07 1.67
C MET A 63 -13.32 -11.47 1.48
N GLY A 64 -12.97 -12.74 1.70
CA GLY A 64 -11.63 -13.29 1.54
C GLY A 64 -10.72 -13.08 2.75
N GLN A 65 -9.40 -13.21 2.51
CA GLN A 65 -8.37 -13.13 3.54
C GLN A 65 -7.93 -11.68 3.76
N LEU A 66 -8.26 -11.10 4.92
CA LEU A 66 -8.04 -9.68 5.21
C LEU A 66 -7.16 -9.49 6.45
N MET A 67 -6.36 -8.42 6.46
CA MET A 67 -5.72 -7.95 7.68
C MET A 67 -6.78 -7.24 8.54
N LEU A 68 -7.11 -7.84 9.68
CA LEU A 68 -8.09 -7.32 10.64
C LEU A 68 -7.42 -7.07 11.98
N GLN A 69 -7.95 -6.11 12.73
CA GLN A 69 -7.48 -5.79 14.08
C GLN A 69 -8.61 -5.71 15.09
N THR A 70 -8.30 -5.98 16.35
CA THR A 70 -9.21 -5.77 17.49
C THR A 70 -9.15 -4.32 17.97
N CYS A 71 -10.09 -3.94 18.84
CA CYS A 71 -9.94 -2.74 19.66
C CYS A 71 -8.70 -2.84 20.58
N LEU A 72 -8.29 -1.72 21.16
CA LEU A 72 -7.29 -1.72 22.22
C LEU A 72 -7.92 -2.32 23.49
N LEU A 73 -7.41 -3.47 23.90
CA LEU A 73 -7.96 -4.23 25.02
C LEU A 73 -7.03 -4.18 26.22
N PRO A 74 -7.58 -4.01 27.44
CA PRO A 74 -6.79 -4.15 28.67
C PRO A 74 -6.39 -5.62 28.87
N GLU A 75 -5.34 -5.85 29.66
CA GLU A 75 -5.01 -7.22 30.06
C GLU A 75 -5.99 -7.73 31.11
N ARG A 76 -6.46 -8.97 30.95
CA ARG A 76 -7.29 -9.65 31.93
C ARG A 76 -6.99 -11.15 31.94
N ASN A 77 -7.44 -11.84 33.00
CA ASN A 77 -7.21 -13.28 33.15
C ASN A 77 -8.04 -14.10 32.15
N GLU A 78 -9.29 -13.68 31.93
CA GLU A 78 -10.21 -14.33 30.99
C GLU A 78 -9.85 -13.99 29.55
N PRO A 79 -9.73 -14.99 28.66
CA PRO A 79 -9.45 -14.71 27.27
C PRO A 79 -10.62 -13.96 26.60
N TYR A 80 -10.32 -13.22 25.54
CA TYR A 80 -11.32 -12.59 24.68
C TYR A 80 -11.72 -13.56 23.57
N ASN A 81 -12.97 -13.53 23.11
CA ASN A 81 -13.29 -14.19 21.85
C ASN A 81 -12.72 -13.33 20.70
N LEU A 82 -11.82 -13.89 19.88
CA LEU A 82 -11.13 -13.14 18.82
C LEU A 82 -12.14 -12.50 17.86
N THR A 83 -13.06 -13.30 17.32
CA THR A 83 -14.01 -12.87 16.29
C THR A 83 -14.94 -11.78 16.81
N VAL A 84 -15.41 -11.91 18.06
CA VAL A 84 -16.22 -10.88 18.72
C VAL A 84 -15.47 -9.55 18.77
N GLU A 85 -14.18 -9.56 19.12
CA GLU A 85 -13.38 -8.33 19.22
C GLU A 85 -12.98 -7.76 17.85
N LEU A 86 -12.81 -8.61 16.83
CA LEU A 86 -12.68 -8.17 15.43
C LEU A 86 -13.97 -7.50 14.93
N ALA A 87 -15.13 -8.09 15.23
CA ALA A 87 -16.45 -7.53 14.91
C ALA A 87 -16.66 -6.19 15.61
N ARG A 88 -16.34 -6.10 16.92
CA ARG A 88 -16.40 -4.86 17.69
C ARG A 88 -15.59 -3.74 17.04
N HIS A 89 -14.35 -4.04 16.63
CA HIS A 89 -13.50 -3.08 15.97
C HIS A 89 -14.09 -2.63 14.63
N ARG A 90 -14.64 -3.56 13.83
CA ARG A 90 -15.25 -3.22 12.54
C ARG A 90 -16.49 -2.32 12.69
N ILE A 91 -17.36 -2.62 13.65
CA ILE A 91 -18.52 -1.78 13.98
C ILE A 91 -18.07 -0.37 14.41
N LYS A 92 -17.07 -0.28 15.29
CA LYS A 92 -16.47 1.00 15.69
C LYS A 92 -15.94 1.78 14.48
N MET A 93 -15.23 1.12 13.56
CA MET A 93 -14.66 1.77 12.38
C MET A 93 -15.73 2.36 11.47
N PHE A 94 -16.85 1.65 11.25
CA PHE A 94 -17.95 2.20 10.46
C PHE A 94 -18.46 3.52 11.06
N ILE A 95 -18.70 3.56 12.38
CA ILE A 95 -19.18 4.76 13.07
C ILE A 95 -18.15 5.89 12.93
N ALA A 96 -16.87 5.61 13.25
CA ALA A 96 -15.81 6.60 13.19
C ALA A 96 -15.63 7.18 11.78
N LYS A 97 -15.64 6.34 10.74
CA LYS A 97 -15.54 6.80 9.35
C LYS A 97 -16.78 7.52 8.86
N SER A 98 -17.96 7.08 9.25
CA SER A 98 -19.20 7.81 8.96
C SER A 98 -19.19 9.21 9.55
N GLU A 99 -18.67 9.38 10.77
CA GLU A 99 -18.52 10.69 11.41
C GLU A 99 -17.44 11.54 10.74
N GLU A 100 -16.23 11.00 10.58
CA GLU A 100 -15.08 11.66 9.94
C GLU A 100 -15.41 12.17 8.53
N TRP A 101 -16.18 11.38 7.77
CA TRP A 101 -16.60 11.70 6.40
C TRP A 101 -17.91 12.47 6.30
N GLN A 102 -18.52 12.81 7.44
CA GLN A 102 -19.82 13.50 7.52
C GLN A 102 -20.93 12.77 6.75
N MET A 103 -20.93 11.44 6.81
CA MET A 103 -21.90 10.57 6.15
C MET A 103 -23.06 10.14 7.06
N PHE A 104 -23.30 10.87 8.15
CA PHE A 104 -24.40 10.60 9.08
C PHE A 104 -25.79 10.80 8.47
N ASP A 105 -25.90 11.61 7.40
CA ASP A 105 -27.17 11.88 6.70
C ASP A 105 -27.52 10.83 5.62
N LEU A 106 -26.80 9.70 5.56
CA LEU A 106 -27.20 8.61 4.70
C LEU A 106 -28.60 8.12 5.10
N SER A 107 -29.49 8.02 4.13
CA SER A 107 -30.83 7.46 4.34
C SER A 107 -30.73 6.09 5.00
N ALA A 108 -31.63 5.78 5.94
CA ALA A 108 -31.75 4.44 6.52
C ALA A 108 -32.01 3.36 5.45
N GLN A 109 -32.50 3.75 4.26
CA GLN A 109 -32.69 2.85 3.13
C GLN A 109 -31.40 2.57 2.34
N HIS A 110 -30.32 3.33 2.59
CA HIS A 110 -29.04 3.14 1.94
C HIS A 110 -28.46 1.75 2.27
N PRO A 111 -27.96 0.99 1.29
CA PRO A 111 -27.44 -0.37 1.52
C PRO A 111 -26.40 -0.48 2.64
N ALA A 112 -25.48 0.50 2.75
CA ALA A 112 -24.49 0.53 3.82
C ALA A 112 -25.11 0.61 5.22
N MET A 113 -26.17 1.42 5.38
CA MET A 113 -26.86 1.60 6.67
C MET A 113 -27.66 0.36 7.06
N LYS A 114 -28.32 -0.29 6.09
CA LYS A 114 -29.04 -1.55 6.34
C LYS A 114 -28.12 -2.66 6.84
N LEU A 115 -27.01 -2.88 6.13
CA LEU A 115 -26.04 -3.90 6.51
C LEU A 115 -25.34 -3.56 7.82
N TRP A 116 -25.04 -2.28 8.09
CA TRP A 116 -24.47 -1.88 9.37
C TRP A 116 -25.42 -2.18 10.53
N GLU A 117 -26.70 -1.86 10.38
CA GLU A 117 -27.70 -2.13 11.41
C GLU A 117 -27.89 -3.64 11.65
N GLU A 118 -27.93 -4.44 10.58
CA GLU A 118 -27.94 -5.90 10.67
C GLU A 118 -26.69 -6.44 11.37
N ALA A 119 -25.50 -5.95 11.00
CA ALA A 119 -24.25 -6.35 11.63
C ALA A 119 -24.21 -5.97 13.11
N ARG A 120 -24.75 -4.79 13.47
CA ARG A 120 -24.86 -4.30 14.86
C ARG A 120 -25.78 -5.18 15.69
N GLN A 121 -26.93 -5.60 15.14
CA GLN A 121 -27.85 -6.52 15.81
C GLN A 121 -27.20 -7.88 16.06
N ARG A 122 -26.54 -8.46 15.04
CA ARG A 122 -25.79 -9.72 15.18
C ARG A 122 -24.65 -9.59 16.20
N PHE A 123 -23.89 -8.50 16.15
CA PHE A 123 -22.84 -8.22 17.13
C PHE A 123 -23.39 -8.18 18.56
N THR A 124 -24.55 -7.55 18.73
CA THR A 124 -25.20 -7.45 20.04
C THR A 124 -25.61 -8.82 20.55
N ALA A 125 -26.18 -9.67 19.67
CA ALA A 125 -26.52 -11.05 20.01
C ALA A 125 -25.28 -11.88 20.38
N ALA A 126 -24.17 -11.73 19.66
CA ALA A 126 -22.90 -12.40 19.98
C ALA A 126 -22.35 -11.97 21.35
N MET A 127 -22.43 -10.68 21.68
CA MET A 127 -21.97 -10.13 22.95
C MET A 127 -22.76 -10.61 24.17
N THR A 128 -24.03 -10.96 23.98
CA THR A 128 -24.92 -11.45 25.04
C THR A 128 -25.07 -12.97 25.05
N CYS A 129 -24.40 -13.68 24.13
CA CYS A 129 -24.45 -15.13 24.06
C CYS A 129 -23.58 -15.75 25.16
N GLU A 130 -24.12 -16.72 25.89
CA GLU A 130 -23.41 -17.40 26.99
C GLU A 130 -22.43 -18.46 26.48
N ASP A 131 -22.75 -19.14 25.38
CA ASP A 131 -21.86 -20.13 24.77
C ASP A 131 -20.80 -19.45 23.89
N PRO A 132 -19.50 -19.57 24.22
CA PRO A 132 -18.43 -18.93 23.44
C PRO A 132 -18.35 -19.39 21.98
N THR A 133 -18.75 -20.64 21.69
CA THR A 133 -18.69 -21.19 20.33
C THR A 133 -19.80 -20.59 19.46
N GLU A 134 -21.02 -20.55 19.99
CA GLU A 134 -22.14 -19.88 19.33
C GLU A 134 -21.91 -18.36 19.22
N ALA A 135 -21.31 -17.73 20.24
CA ALA A 135 -20.91 -16.33 20.20
C ALA A 135 -19.92 -16.06 19.04
N ASP A 136 -18.94 -16.94 18.83
CA ASP A 136 -18.02 -16.87 17.70
C ASP A 136 -18.76 -16.95 16.36
N ARG A 137 -19.66 -17.94 16.22
CA ARG A 137 -20.44 -18.15 15.00
C ARG A 137 -21.26 -16.92 14.62
N ILE A 138 -21.97 -16.34 15.58
CA ILE A 138 -22.76 -15.11 15.37
C ILE A 138 -21.83 -13.92 15.08
N ALA A 139 -20.68 -13.83 15.76
CA ALA A 139 -19.70 -12.78 15.54
C ALA A 139 -19.07 -12.85 14.13
N ARG A 140 -18.85 -14.04 13.56
CA ARG A 140 -18.39 -14.17 12.16
C ARG A 140 -19.38 -13.55 11.19
N GLN A 141 -20.65 -13.89 11.35
CA GLN A 141 -21.73 -13.34 10.53
C GLN A 141 -21.85 -11.81 10.70
N SER A 142 -21.65 -11.30 11.92
CA SER A 142 -21.60 -9.86 12.17
C SER A 142 -20.40 -9.21 11.48
N LEU A 143 -19.21 -9.80 11.60
CA LEU A 143 -17.97 -9.30 11.03
C LEU A 143 -18.04 -9.21 9.50
N GLU A 144 -18.49 -10.28 8.83
CA GLU A 144 -18.65 -10.30 7.37
C GLU A 144 -19.61 -9.21 6.88
N THR A 145 -20.79 -9.11 7.51
CA THR A 145 -21.78 -8.07 7.18
C THR A 145 -21.25 -6.66 7.47
N ALA A 146 -20.51 -6.47 8.56
CA ALA A 146 -19.92 -5.18 8.91
C ALA A 146 -18.81 -4.76 7.93
N ILE A 147 -18.07 -5.71 7.36
CA ILE A 147 -17.07 -5.45 6.31
C ILE A 147 -17.76 -4.96 5.03
N ASP A 148 -18.80 -5.67 4.56
CA ASP A 148 -19.58 -5.22 3.38
C ASP A 148 -20.23 -3.84 3.62
N ALA A 149 -20.80 -3.62 4.80
CA ALA A 149 -21.34 -2.31 5.18
C ALA A 149 -20.28 -1.19 5.06
N THR A 150 -19.07 -1.44 5.56
CA THR A 150 -17.96 -0.47 5.51
C THR A 150 -17.48 -0.21 4.08
N GLU A 151 -17.40 -1.26 3.25
CA GLU A 151 -17.03 -1.11 1.83
C GLU A 151 -18.05 -0.24 1.09
N ARG A 152 -19.35 -0.48 1.29
CA ARG A 152 -20.40 0.33 0.67
C ARG A 152 -20.42 1.77 1.16
N LEU A 153 -20.08 2.01 2.43
CA LEU A 153 -19.90 3.36 2.96
C LEU A 153 -18.75 4.07 2.24
N ALA A 154 -17.60 3.41 2.08
CA ALA A 154 -16.44 3.95 1.37
C ALA A 154 -16.76 4.24 -0.12
N LEU A 155 -17.47 3.34 -0.80
CA LEU A 155 -17.90 3.54 -2.19
C LEU A 155 -18.86 4.72 -2.34
N ALA A 156 -19.85 4.85 -1.42
CA ALA A 156 -20.76 5.99 -1.42
C ALA A 156 -20.01 7.32 -1.18
N HIS A 157 -19.03 7.33 -0.27
CA HIS A 157 -18.19 8.49 -0.06
C HIS A 157 -17.37 8.85 -1.31
N ALA A 158 -16.72 7.86 -1.90
CA ALA A 158 -15.93 8.03 -3.12
C ALA A 158 -16.78 8.58 -4.26
N GLN A 159 -18.02 8.10 -4.40
CA GLN A 159 -18.97 8.60 -5.38
C GLN A 159 -19.23 10.10 -5.17
N ILE A 160 -19.54 10.56 -3.95
CA ILE A 160 -19.75 11.98 -3.65
C ILE A 160 -18.52 12.81 -4.04
N LEU A 161 -17.32 12.36 -3.65
CA LEU A 161 -16.06 13.06 -3.95
C LEU A 161 -15.79 13.14 -5.46
N LEU A 162 -16.02 12.05 -6.19
CA LEU A 162 -15.86 12.01 -7.64
C LEU A 162 -16.86 12.93 -8.34
N HIS A 163 -18.13 12.96 -7.92
CA HIS A 163 -19.13 13.87 -8.48
C HIS A 163 -18.75 15.33 -8.26
N ARG A 164 -18.30 15.70 -7.05
CA ARG A 164 -17.83 17.07 -6.75
C ARG A 164 -16.59 17.44 -7.58
N ARG A 165 -15.65 16.50 -7.72
CA ARG A 165 -14.45 16.70 -8.55
C ARG A 165 -14.83 16.94 -10.00
N PHE A 166 -15.65 16.09 -10.60
CA PHE A 166 -16.00 16.17 -12.01
C PHE A 166 -16.98 17.28 -12.35
N ALA A 167 -17.75 17.79 -11.37
CA ALA A 167 -18.55 18.99 -11.53
C ALA A 167 -17.71 20.27 -11.72
N THR A 168 -16.51 20.31 -11.14
CA THR A 168 -15.62 21.50 -11.21
C THR A 168 -14.49 21.33 -12.23
N LYS A 169 -13.94 20.13 -12.37
CA LYS A 169 -12.83 19.84 -13.28
C LYS A 169 -13.00 18.46 -13.90
N PRO A 170 -13.08 18.33 -15.23
CA PRO A 170 -13.12 17.03 -15.87
C PRO A 170 -11.87 16.20 -15.54
N ALA A 171 -11.95 14.89 -15.75
CA ALA A 171 -10.76 14.04 -15.68
C ALA A 171 -9.66 14.62 -16.57
N SER A 172 -8.42 14.56 -16.11
CA SER A 172 -7.29 14.94 -16.95
C SER A 172 -7.24 14.02 -18.16
N SER A 173 -6.84 14.54 -19.31
CA SER A 173 -6.50 13.74 -20.48
C SER A 173 -5.30 12.81 -20.26
N ALA A 174 -4.70 12.81 -19.07
CA ALA A 174 -3.64 11.92 -18.61
C ALA A 174 -4.18 10.96 -17.53
N SER A 175 -5.28 10.26 -17.82
CA SER A 175 -6.03 9.50 -16.82
C SER A 175 -5.48 8.09 -16.61
N LEU A 176 -5.07 7.45 -17.70
CA LEU A 176 -4.59 6.07 -17.69
C LEU A 176 -3.22 5.98 -18.35
N GLY A 177 -2.24 5.49 -17.60
CA GLY A 177 -0.88 5.30 -18.08
C GLY A 177 -0.52 3.83 -18.27
N VAL A 178 0.37 3.57 -19.21
CA VAL A 178 0.98 2.24 -19.40
C VAL A 178 2.48 2.34 -19.33
N ARG A 179 3.10 1.37 -18.64
CA ARG A 179 4.55 1.20 -18.66
C ARG A 179 4.94 0.37 -19.88
N VAL A 180 5.81 0.92 -20.71
CA VAL A 180 6.37 0.22 -21.85
C VAL A 180 7.86 0.00 -21.64
N TRP A 181 8.30 -1.23 -21.83
CA TRP A 181 9.72 -1.55 -21.81
C TRP A 181 10.42 -1.00 -23.07
N PRO A 182 11.45 -0.16 -22.95
CA PRO A 182 12.09 0.49 -24.10
C PRO A 182 12.66 -0.50 -25.12
N GLY A 183 13.13 -1.66 -24.67
CA GLY A 183 13.63 -2.72 -25.56
C GLY A 183 12.57 -3.40 -26.44
N ARG A 184 11.26 -3.16 -26.20
CA ARG A 184 10.18 -3.69 -27.04
C ARG A 184 9.64 -2.61 -27.98
N ASN A 185 9.45 -2.96 -29.25
CA ASN A 185 9.03 -1.98 -30.28
C ASN A 185 8.12 -2.55 -31.38
N GLY A 186 7.22 -3.48 -31.06
CA GLY A 186 6.29 -4.01 -32.05
C GLY A 186 5.24 -2.98 -32.50
N ALA A 187 4.84 -3.02 -33.78
CA ALA A 187 3.78 -2.15 -34.31
C ALA A 187 2.45 -2.34 -33.56
N GLY A 188 2.09 -3.59 -33.24
CA GLY A 188 0.88 -3.88 -32.45
C GLY A 188 0.90 -3.29 -31.04
N LEU A 189 2.09 -3.25 -30.40
CA LEU A 189 2.25 -2.61 -29.09
C LEU A 189 1.98 -1.10 -29.20
N ARG A 190 2.58 -0.44 -30.19
CA ARG A 190 2.35 1.00 -30.43
C ARG A 190 0.88 1.30 -30.69
N ALA A 191 0.19 0.48 -31.50
CA ALA A 191 -1.23 0.67 -31.80
C ALA A 191 -2.12 0.58 -30.54
N ILE A 192 -1.84 -0.38 -29.64
CA ILE A 192 -2.56 -0.50 -28.37
C ILE A 192 -2.29 0.69 -27.45
N VAL A 193 -1.01 1.08 -27.31
CA VAL A 193 -0.62 2.23 -26.49
C VAL A 193 -1.20 3.54 -27.03
N GLU A 194 -1.29 3.68 -28.35
CA GLU A 194 -1.88 4.83 -29.02
C GLU A 194 -3.36 4.98 -28.69
N LYS A 195 -4.10 3.87 -28.80
CA LYS A 195 -5.56 3.86 -28.71
C LYS A 195 -6.10 3.83 -27.28
N GLU A 196 -5.50 3.02 -26.41
CA GLU A 196 -6.10 2.66 -25.12
C GLU A 196 -5.50 3.41 -23.92
N PHE A 197 -4.37 4.13 -24.12
CA PHE A 197 -3.63 4.75 -23.02
C PHE A 197 -3.27 6.21 -23.28
N ASP A 198 -3.35 7.03 -22.25
CA ASP A 198 -3.10 8.47 -22.32
C ASP A 198 -1.64 8.83 -22.05
N VAL A 199 -1.03 8.15 -21.06
CA VAL A 199 0.31 8.47 -20.54
C VAL A 199 1.26 7.32 -20.81
N LEU A 200 2.46 7.65 -21.29
CA LEU A 200 3.51 6.66 -21.48
C LEU A 200 4.50 6.71 -20.30
N ALA A 201 4.58 5.63 -19.53
CA ALA A 201 5.61 5.46 -18.52
C ALA A 201 6.83 4.74 -19.11
N LEU A 202 7.97 5.41 -19.13
CA LEU A 202 9.23 4.91 -19.67
C LEU A 202 10.22 4.64 -18.52
N PRO A 203 10.50 3.35 -18.20
CA PRO A 203 11.53 3.01 -17.24
C PRO A 203 12.90 3.37 -17.77
N MET A 204 13.67 4.12 -16.98
CA MET A 204 15.04 4.55 -17.31
C MET A 204 16.02 3.78 -16.42
N ASN A 205 16.05 2.46 -16.59
CA ASN A 205 16.90 1.58 -15.81
C ASN A 205 18.39 1.91 -16.07
N TRP A 206 19.11 2.34 -15.03
CA TRP A 206 20.53 2.72 -15.15
C TRP A 206 21.38 1.56 -15.69
N ARG A 207 21.14 0.33 -15.22
CA ARG A 207 21.85 -0.88 -15.68
C ARG A 207 21.80 -1.09 -17.20
N GLU A 208 20.67 -0.76 -17.83
CA GLU A 208 20.49 -0.93 -19.27
C GLU A 208 20.92 0.30 -20.05
N LEU A 209 20.80 1.47 -19.42
CA LEU A 209 21.12 2.74 -20.03
C LEU A 209 22.63 2.96 -20.09
N GLU A 210 23.37 2.54 -19.07
CA GLU A 210 24.83 2.63 -18.96
C GLU A 210 25.44 1.27 -18.58
N VAL A 211 25.43 0.35 -19.54
CA VAL A 211 25.95 -1.03 -19.34
C VAL A 211 27.42 -1.03 -18.94
N ARG A 212 28.19 -0.07 -19.46
CA ARG A 212 29.59 0.19 -19.09
C ARG A 212 29.71 1.66 -18.71
N GLU A 213 30.52 1.94 -17.69
CA GLU A 213 30.80 3.31 -17.24
C GLU A 213 31.16 4.22 -18.43
N GLY A 214 30.47 5.35 -18.53
CA GLY A 214 30.58 6.34 -19.61
C GLY A 214 29.89 5.98 -20.92
N THR A 215 29.46 4.73 -21.13
CA THR A 215 28.90 4.27 -22.41
C THR A 215 27.39 4.08 -22.33
N TYR A 216 26.66 5.03 -22.91
CA TYR A 216 25.20 5.06 -22.84
C TYR A 216 24.53 4.48 -24.10
N ASN A 217 23.52 3.64 -23.90
CA ASN A 217 22.63 3.14 -24.95
C ASN A 217 21.28 3.88 -24.95
N TRP A 218 21.23 5.02 -25.65
CA TRP A 218 20.03 5.86 -25.71
C TRP A 218 18.96 5.38 -26.70
N GLU A 219 19.35 4.53 -27.65
CA GLU A 219 18.55 4.23 -28.84
C GLU A 219 17.15 3.67 -28.53
N PRO A 220 16.97 2.73 -27.59
CA PRO A 220 15.65 2.24 -27.21
C PRO A 220 14.75 3.32 -26.59
N LEU A 221 15.31 4.17 -25.73
CA LEU A 221 14.57 5.24 -25.06
C LEU A 221 14.21 6.37 -26.03
N ASP A 222 15.17 6.83 -26.83
CA ASP A 222 14.97 7.92 -27.80
C ASP A 222 13.83 7.60 -28.75
N ARG A 223 13.75 6.35 -29.21
CA ARG A 223 12.70 5.88 -30.11
C ARG A 223 11.31 6.06 -29.51
N TRP A 224 11.14 5.70 -28.23
CA TRP A 224 9.86 5.85 -27.52
C TRP A 224 9.57 7.29 -27.14
N VAL A 225 10.58 8.08 -26.75
CA VAL A 225 10.43 9.50 -26.44
C VAL A 225 10.00 10.28 -27.69
N GLN A 226 10.63 10.03 -28.83
CA GLN A 226 10.26 10.64 -30.11
C GLN A 226 8.84 10.24 -30.52
N TRP A 227 8.50 8.95 -30.44
CA TRP A 227 7.16 8.47 -30.74
C TRP A 227 6.09 9.13 -29.85
N ALA A 228 6.30 9.18 -28.52
CA ALA A 228 5.36 9.79 -27.60
C ALA A 228 5.20 11.29 -27.87
N LYS A 229 6.29 11.99 -28.20
CA LYS A 229 6.24 13.40 -28.61
C LYS A 229 5.44 13.61 -29.88
N GLN A 230 5.60 12.74 -30.89
CA GLN A 230 4.82 12.80 -32.13
C GLN A 230 3.32 12.55 -31.88
N GLN A 231 3.00 11.65 -30.95
CA GLN A 231 1.63 11.34 -30.55
C GLN A 231 1.03 12.33 -29.54
N GLY A 232 1.79 13.33 -29.10
CA GLY A 232 1.35 14.30 -28.09
C GLY A 232 1.06 13.68 -26.71
N LYS A 233 1.60 12.48 -26.42
CA LYS A 233 1.34 11.78 -25.17
C LYS A 233 2.31 12.25 -24.07
N PRO A 234 1.82 12.60 -22.86
CA PRO A 234 2.68 12.89 -21.73
C PRO A 234 3.57 11.70 -21.36
N ILE A 235 4.81 11.99 -20.97
CA ILE A 235 5.79 10.98 -20.58
C ILE A 235 6.04 11.05 -19.07
N LEU A 236 5.91 9.90 -18.40
CA LEU A 236 6.42 9.65 -17.05
C LEU A 236 7.75 8.89 -17.18
N ALA A 237 8.87 9.55 -16.91
CA ALA A 237 10.20 8.97 -17.03
C ALA A 237 10.79 8.62 -15.67
N GLY A 238 11.50 7.49 -15.59
CA GLY A 238 12.23 7.05 -14.40
C GLY A 238 11.80 5.67 -13.92
N PRO A 239 12.25 5.22 -12.74
CA PRO A 239 13.00 5.96 -11.73
C PRO A 239 14.36 6.45 -12.24
N LEU A 240 14.81 7.61 -11.79
CA LEU A 240 16.18 8.10 -12.04
C LEU A 240 17.20 7.44 -11.11
N ILE A 241 16.77 7.13 -9.87
CA ILE A 241 17.55 6.37 -8.90
C ILE A 241 16.78 5.11 -8.52
N ASP A 242 17.37 3.94 -8.73
CA ASP A 242 16.88 2.67 -8.20
C ASP A 242 18.10 1.86 -7.75
N PHE A 243 18.24 1.67 -6.44
CA PHE A 243 19.36 0.91 -5.85
C PHE A 243 19.06 -0.58 -5.66
N SER A 244 17.97 -1.10 -6.24
CA SER A 244 17.71 -2.54 -6.27
C SER A 244 18.67 -3.27 -7.22
N ALA A 245 18.94 -4.55 -6.97
CA ALA A 245 20.01 -5.29 -7.67
C ALA A 245 19.78 -5.44 -9.18
N ARG A 246 18.52 -5.30 -9.59
CA ARG A 246 18.09 -5.33 -10.99
C ARG A 246 18.33 -4.02 -11.75
N ALA A 247 18.53 -2.90 -11.05
CA ALA A 247 18.50 -1.58 -11.66
C ALA A 247 19.86 -0.86 -11.70
N VAL A 248 20.80 -1.34 -10.89
CA VAL A 248 22.13 -0.76 -10.78
C VAL A 248 23.12 -1.47 -11.72
N PRO A 249 23.95 -0.74 -12.49
CA PRO A 249 25.01 -1.35 -13.28
C PRO A 249 26.04 -2.12 -12.43
N GLU A 250 26.65 -3.17 -12.98
CA GLU A 250 27.62 -3.97 -12.23
C GLU A 250 28.91 -3.21 -11.88
N TRP A 251 29.28 -2.22 -12.69
CA TRP A 251 30.54 -1.50 -12.52
C TRP A 251 30.54 -0.55 -11.30
N ILE A 252 29.37 -0.08 -10.83
CA ILE A 252 29.32 0.85 -9.69
C ILE A 252 29.52 0.15 -8.34
N TYR A 253 29.36 -1.18 -8.26
CA TYR A 253 29.54 -1.92 -7.00
C TYR A 253 30.97 -1.82 -6.45
N VAL A 254 31.96 -1.50 -7.28
CA VAL A 254 33.33 -1.20 -6.84
C VAL A 254 33.34 -0.07 -5.80
N TRP A 255 32.38 0.85 -5.88
CA TRP A 255 32.26 2.03 -5.04
C TRP A 255 31.23 1.88 -3.91
N GLN A 256 30.69 0.68 -3.65
CA GLN A 256 29.58 0.48 -2.71
C GLN A 256 29.87 0.95 -1.26
N HIS A 257 31.14 1.08 -0.89
CA HIS A 257 31.59 1.55 0.42
C HIS A 257 32.07 3.02 0.41
N ASP A 258 32.09 3.67 -0.76
CA ASP A 258 32.46 5.06 -0.94
C ASP A 258 31.24 5.86 -1.38
N TYR A 259 30.60 6.50 -0.39
CA TYR A 259 29.40 7.29 -0.61
C TYR A 259 29.65 8.51 -1.50
N ASP A 260 30.77 9.21 -1.32
CA ASP A 260 31.02 10.44 -2.07
C ASP A 260 31.19 10.13 -3.56
N THR A 261 31.96 9.09 -3.89
CA THR A 261 32.10 8.64 -5.28
C THR A 261 30.77 8.12 -5.84
N CYS A 262 30.01 7.34 -5.08
CA CYS A 262 28.67 6.90 -5.49
C CYS A 262 27.73 8.08 -5.77
N ARG A 263 27.73 9.09 -4.90
CA ARG A 263 26.89 10.29 -5.05
C ARG A 263 27.23 11.03 -6.33
N ASP A 264 28.51 11.18 -6.63
CA ASP A 264 28.96 11.91 -7.82
C ASP A 264 28.60 11.15 -9.11
N LEU A 265 28.75 9.82 -9.12
CA LEU A 265 28.29 8.97 -10.24
C LEU A 265 26.77 9.04 -10.46
N VAL A 266 26.00 9.03 -9.38
CA VAL A 266 24.54 9.19 -9.44
C VAL A 266 24.19 10.58 -9.96
N TYR A 267 24.89 11.62 -9.50
CA TYR A 267 24.69 13.00 -9.98
C TYR A 267 24.90 13.08 -11.50
N ASP A 268 26.03 12.58 -11.99
CA ASP A 268 26.37 12.59 -13.41
C ASP A 268 25.35 11.82 -14.26
N HIS A 269 24.89 10.67 -13.76
CA HIS A 269 23.86 9.89 -14.42
C HIS A 269 22.56 10.68 -14.57
N ILE A 270 22.04 11.20 -13.46
CA ILE A 270 20.80 11.98 -13.44
C ILE A 270 20.94 13.22 -14.32
N GLU A 271 22.07 13.92 -14.26
CA GLU A 271 22.33 15.09 -15.10
C GLU A 271 22.21 14.76 -16.58
N ARG A 272 22.88 13.69 -17.03
CA ARG A 272 22.85 13.26 -18.45
C ARG A 272 21.45 12.87 -18.90
N VAL A 273 20.73 12.07 -18.11
CA VAL A 273 19.37 11.63 -18.44
C VAL A 273 18.41 12.81 -18.51
N VAL A 274 18.44 13.69 -17.49
CA VAL A 274 17.54 14.84 -17.40
C VAL A 274 17.86 15.85 -18.51
N HIS A 275 19.14 16.17 -18.73
CA HIS A 275 19.56 17.10 -19.77
C HIS A 275 19.11 16.64 -21.16
N ARG A 276 19.19 15.33 -21.45
CA ARG A 276 18.75 14.76 -22.73
C ARG A 276 17.24 14.85 -22.94
N TYR A 277 16.45 14.55 -21.91
CA TYR A 277 15.00 14.35 -22.06
C TYR A 277 14.11 15.47 -21.47
N LYS A 278 14.68 16.52 -20.87
CA LYS A 278 13.94 17.63 -20.22
C LYS A 278 12.85 18.27 -21.08
N GLY A 279 13.03 18.31 -22.40
CA GLY A 279 12.08 18.93 -23.34
C GLY A 279 10.92 18.02 -23.77
N ALA A 280 10.94 16.74 -23.43
CA ALA A 280 9.90 15.77 -23.80
C ALA A 280 9.18 15.17 -22.58
N VAL A 281 9.86 15.10 -21.43
CA VAL A 281 9.33 14.47 -20.22
C VAL A 281 8.41 15.42 -19.46
N THR A 282 7.20 14.95 -19.15
CA THR A 282 6.21 15.70 -18.37
C THR A 282 6.41 15.46 -16.87
N PHE A 283 6.62 14.20 -16.47
CA PHE A 283 6.76 13.78 -15.09
C PHE A 283 8.05 13.00 -14.89
N TRP A 284 8.82 13.35 -13.86
CA TRP A 284 10.02 12.62 -13.47
C TRP A 284 9.74 11.82 -12.19
N ASN A 285 9.97 10.52 -12.26
CA ASN A 285 10.08 9.66 -11.09
C ASN A 285 11.53 9.71 -10.59
N LEU A 286 11.77 10.41 -9.48
CA LEU A 286 13.13 10.66 -8.98
C LEU A 286 13.80 9.40 -8.46
N GLY A 287 13.06 8.49 -7.86
CA GLY A 287 13.64 7.23 -7.44
C GLY A 287 12.66 6.24 -6.85
N CYS A 288 13.12 5.00 -6.73
CA CYS A 288 12.42 3.93 -6.03
C CYS A 288 13.43 3.07 -5.27
N GLY A 289 12.93 2.28 -4.32
CA GLY A 289 13.76 1.30 -3.61
C GLY A 289 14.90 1.90 -2.77
N LEU A 290 14.93 3.21 -2.51
CA LEU A 290 16.00 3.84 -1.72
C LEU A 290 16.08 3.24 -0.31
N ASN A 291 14.94 2.87 0.27
CA ASN A 291 14.85 2.23 1.59
C ASN A 291 15.20 0.73 1.59
N VAL A 292 15.43 0.14 0.41
CA VAL A 292 15.77 -1.28 0.23
C VAL A 292 17.29 -1.40 0.35
N ARG A 293 17.76 -1.73 1.55
CA ARG A 293 19.19 -1.92 1.88
C ARG A 293 19.72 -3.26 1.33
N GLU A 294 19.58 -3.47 0.01
CA GLU A 294 20.06 -4.69 -0.66
C GLU A 294 21.51 -4.57 -1.12
N ASN A 295 21.85 -3.47 -1.80
CA ASN A 295 23.15 -3.33 -2.48
C ASN A 295 24.05 -2.27 -1.87
N PHE A 296 23.44 -1.23 -1.32
CA PHE A 296 24.15 -0.12 -0.70
C PHE A 296 23.64 0.04 0.72
N GLU A 297 24.56 0.05 1.67
CA GLU A 297 24.26 0.24 3.09
C GLU A 297 24.21 1.73 3.45
N PHE A 298 23.48 2.51 2.66
CA PHE A 298 23.38 3.95 2.90
C PHE A 298 22.67 4.26 4.22
N SER A 299 23.19 5.25 4.94
CA SER A 299 22.53 5.82 6.10
C SER A 299 21.27 6.59 5.71
N VAL A 300 20.39 6.86 6.67
CA VAL A 300 19.19 7.68 6.42
C VAL A 300 19.55 9.07 5.92
N GLU A 301 20.64 9.65 6.43
CA GLU A 301 21.13 10.96 6.00
C GLU A 301 21.60 10.94 4.55
N GLN A 302 22.34 9.90 4.14
CA GLN A 302 22.80 9.69 2.77
C GLN A 302 21.62 9.48 1.80
N MET A 303 20.60 8.72 2.20
CA MET A 303 19.39 8.55 1.38
C MET A 303 18.62 9.87 1.19
N ILE A 304 18.53 10.70 2.24
CA ILE A 304 17.91 12.03 2.17
C ILE A 304 18.71 12.94 1.25
N ASP A 305 20.04 12.93 1.36
CA ASP A 305 20.94 13.73 0.54
C ASP A 305 20.81 13.39 -0.94
N LEU A 306 20.86 12.11 -1.32
CA LEU A 306 20.65 11.66 -2.71
C LEU A 306 19.28 12.07 -3.26
N THR A 307 18.22 11.92 -2.46
CA THR A 307 16.86 12.32 -2.87
C THR A 307 16.76 13.81 -3.09
N ARG A 308 17.37 14.61 -2.20
CA ARG A 308 17.42 16.07 -2.30
C ARG A 308 18.22 16.50 -3.52
N MET A 309 19.38 15.88 -3.76
CA MET A 309 20.22 16.14 -4.92
C MET A 309 19.44 15.90 -6.23
N ALA A 310 18.80 14.74 -6.39
CA ALA A 310 18.01 14.42 -7.58
C ALA A 310 16.86 15.42 -7.80
N SER A 311 16.18 15.80 -6.73
CA SER A 311 15.09 16.80 -6.77
C SER A 311 15.58 18.18 -7.21
N LEU A 312 16.73 18.63 -6.70
CA LEU A 312 17.33 19.91 -7.09
C LEU A 312 17.76 19.90 -8.55
N LEU A 313 18.43 18.83 -9.01
CA LEU A 313 18.92 18.71 -10.38
C LEU A 313 17.77 18.78 -11.40
N VAL A 314 16.70 18.03 -11.15
CA VAL A 314 15.50 18.03 -12.01
C VAL A 314 14.82 19.40 -12.01
N ARG A 315 14.76 20.09 -10.86
CA ARG A 315 14.17 21.45 -10.77
C ARG A 315 15.00 22.50 -11.49
N GLN A 316 16.33 22.44 -11.39
CA GLN A 316 17.22 23.36 -12.10
C GLN A 316 17.13 23.18 -13.61
N SER A 317 17.04 21.94 -14.07
CA SER A 317 16.93 21.61 -15.51
C SER A 317 15.59 21.98 -16.14
N ARG A 318 14.58 22.34 -15.34
CA ARG A 318 13.26 22.83 -15.81
C ARG A 318 13.22 24.34 -16.07
N LYS A 319 14.20 25.10 -15.59
CA LYS A 319 14.37 26.51 -15.93
C LYS A 319 15.06 26.65 -17.29
#